data_AF-A0A920HE03-F1
#
_entry.id   AF-A0A920HE03-F1
#
_cell.length_a   1.000
_cell.length_b   1.000
_cell.length_c   1.000
_cell.angle_alpha   90.00
_cell.angle_beta   90.00
_cell.angle_gamma   90.00
#
_symmetry.space_group_name_H-M   'P 1'
#
loop_
_entity.id
_entity.type
_entity.pdbx_description
1 polymer ?
#
loop_
_entity_poly.entity_id
_entity_poly.type
_entity_poly.pdbx_seq_one_letter_code
_entity_poly.pdbx_strand_id
1 'polypeptide(L)'
;MADRVVIMSRGHIAQIGMPKDIYRAPENRFVAEFVGRNNIITGTVKSSSGKLVTIDGSLGKFKVALGRGHQPLIGDAASFVIAADLVHLTTTKPKAGNVIECSLISEEFIGSVVTCFLKPRTAVNSKCKFKNANCLIWI
;
A
#
# COMPACT_ATOMS: atom_id res chain seq x y z
N MET A 1 11.95 4.32 23.19
CA MET A 1 11.83 3.56 21.92
C MET A 1 11.75 2.09 22.29
N ALA A 2 10.82 1.34 21.70
CA ALA A 2 10.72 -0.10 21.94
C ALA A 2 11.63 -0.84 20.95
N ASP A 3 12.48 -1.73 21.45
CA ASP A 3 13.39 -2.55 20.62
C ASP A 3 12.63 -3.61 19.80
N ARG A 4 11.42 -3.98 20.26
CA ARG A 4 10.50 -4.90 19.58
C ARG A 4 9.06 -4.49 19.81
N VAL A 5 8.23 -4.69 18.80
CA VAL A 5 6.78 -4.53 18.84
C VAL A 5 6.15 -5.90 18.66
N VAL A 6 5.16 -6.20 19.51
CA VAL A 6 4.35 -7.41 19.45
C VAL A 6 2.94 -6.98 19.07
N ILE A 7 2.44 -7.47 17.93
CA ILE A 7 1.05 -7.31 17.54
C ILE A 7 0.33 -8.60 17.89
N MET A 8 -0.79 -8.50 18.61
CA MET A 8 -1.62 -9.64 19.01
C MET A 8 -3.04 -9.47 18.50
N SER A 9 -3.69 -10.58 18.15
CA SER A 9 -5.11 -10.64 17.77
C SER A 9 -5.75 -11.84 18.45
N ARG A 10 -6.89 -11.63 19.13
CA ARG A 10 -7.67 -12.69 19.79
C ARG A 10 -6.83 -13.61 20.69
N GLY A 11 -5.87 -13.05 21.42
CA GLY A 11 -4.99 -13.82 22.31
C GLY A 11 -3.83 -14.55 21.61
N HIS A 12 -3.73 -14.48 20.28
CA HIS A 12 -2.61 -15.04 19.52
C HIS A 12 -1.65 -13.94 19.06
N ILE A 13 -0.36 -14.27 19.03
CA ILE A 13 0.68 -13.39 18.50
C ILE A 13 0.56 -13.38 16.98
N ALA A 14 0.29 -12.20 16.41
CA ALA A 14 0.20 -12.01 14.96
C ALA A 14 1.58 -11.78 14.34
N GLN A 15 2.42 -10.93 14.95
CA GLN A 15 3.79 -10.67 14.50
C GLN A 15 4.63 -10.06 15.63
N ILE A 16 5.91 -10.40 15.68
CA ILE A 16 6.91 -9.80 16.57
C ILE A 16 8.09 -9.34 15.73
N GLY A 17 8.54 -8.10 15.93
CA GLY A 17 9.70 -7.60 15.19
C GLY A 17 10.04 -6.16 15.56
N MET A 18 11.02 -5.58 14.87
CA MET A 18 11.29 -4.15 15.02
C MET A 18 10.14 -3.33 14.43
N PRO A 19 9.82 -2.14 14.97
CA PRO A 19 8.75 -1.30 14.44
C PRO A 19 8.85 -1.06 12.92
N LYS A 20 10.07 -0.92 12.40
CA LYS A 20 10.35 -0.72 10.97
C LYS A 20 9.97 -1.95 10.14
N ASP A 21 10.24 -3.16 10.63
CA ASP A 21 9.93 -4.41 9.92
C ASP A 21 8.43 -4.66 9.89
N ILE A 22 7.77 -4.44 11.02
CA ILE A 22 6.30 -4.52 11.13
C ILE A 22 5.62 -3.55 10.14
N TYR A 23 6.20 -2.36 9.93
CA TYR A 23 5.69 -1.38 8.97
C TYR A 23 5.96 -1.76 7.51
N ARG A 24 7.18 -2.21 7.20
CA ARG A 24 7.63 -2.48 5.82
C ARG A 24 7.20 -3.84 5.28
N ALA A 25 7.06 -4.83 6.15
CA ALA A 25 6.74 -6.21 5.81
C ALA A 25 5.73 -6.78 6.82
N PRO A 26 4.46 -6.37 6.74
CA PRO A 26 3.41 -6.98 7.54
C PRO A 26 3.21 -8.45 7.12
N GLU A 27 3.23 -9.38 8.08
CA GLU A 27 3.07 -10.83 7.83
C GLU A 27 1.63 -11.19 7.45
N ASN A 28 0.65 -10.40 7.87
CA ASN A 28 -0.74 -10.65 7.57
C ASN A 28 -1.55 -9.35 7.42
N ARG A 29 -2.76 -9.49 6.86
CA ARG A 29 -3.69 -8.38 6.66
C ARG A 29 -4.04 -7.65 7.97
N PHE A 30 -4.19 -8.38 9.08
CA PHE A 30 -4.48 -7.78 10.38
C PHE A 30 -3.36 -6.83 10.84
N VAL A 31 -2.09 -7.24 10.70
CA VAL A 31 -0.94 -6.41 11.03
C VAL A 31 -0.88 -5.19 10.10
N ALA A 32 -1.13 -5.39 8.80
CA ALA A 32 -1.18 -4.27 7.85
C ALA A 32 -2.27 -3.25 8.18
N GLU A 33 -3.44 -3.70 8.64
CA GLU A 33 -4.55 -2.86 9.11
C GLU A 33 -4.19 -2.16 10.43
N PHE A 34 -3.58 -2.89 11.37
CA PHE A 34 -3.21 -2.40 12.70
C PHE A 34 -2.16 -1.29 12.67
N VAL A 35 -1.17 -1.42 11.80
CA VAL A 35 -0.08 -0.42 11.67
C VAL A 35 -0.60 0.92 11.10
N GLY A 36 -1.81 0.92 10.53
CA GLY A 36 -2.63 2.13 10.41
C GLY A 36 -1.96 3.23 9.60
N ARG A 37 -1.85 3.02 8.29
CA ARG A 37 -1.58 4.03 7.21
C ARG A 37 -1.40 3.38 5.83
N ASN A 38 -1.77 2.12 5.70
CA ASN A 38 -1.47 1.30 4.56
C ASN A 38 -2.68 1.23 3.63
N ASN A 39 -2.45 1.47 2.34
CA ASN A 39 -3.48 1.34 1.33
C ASN A 39 -3.61 -0.14 0.99
N ILE A 40 -4.69 -0.77 1.45
CA ILE A 40 -5.00 -2.17 1.17
C ILE A 40 -5.83 -2.22 -0.11
N ILE A 41 -5.31 -2.91 -1.11
CA ILE A 41 -5.96 -3.05 -2.41
C ILE A 41 -6.23 -4.53 -2.62
N THR A 42 -7.50 -4.85 -2.84
CA THR A 42 -7.96 -6.20 -3.15
C THR A 42 -8.09 -6.35 -4.65
N GLY A 43 -7.65 -7.49 -5.19
CA GLY A 43 -7.78 -7.81 -6.61
C GLY A 43 -7.69 -9.30 -6.88
N THR A 44 -7.78 -9.67 -8.16
CA THR A 44 -7.63 -11.04 -8.63
C THR A 44 -6.29 -11.21 -9.34
N VAL A 45 -5.61 -12.32 -9.09
CA VAL A 45 -4.34 -12.63 -9.76
C VAL A 45 -4.60 -12.97 -11.22
N LYS A 46 -4.11 -12.15 -12.15
CA LYS A 46 -4.18 -12.40 -13.60
C LYS A 46 -3.03 -13.24 -14.11
N SER A 47 -1.84 -13.05 -13.54
CA SER A 47 -0.65 -13.81 -13.92
C SER A 47 0.36 -13.86 -12.78
N SER A 48 1.09 -14.95 -12.71
CA SER A 48 2.24 -15.12 -11.81
C SER A 48 3.44 -15.54 -12.65
N SER A 49 4.48 -14.70 -12.69
CA SER A 49 5.76 -15.00 -13.33
C SER A 49 6.86 -14.97 -12.28
N GLY A 50 7.13 -16.13 -11.68
CA GLY A 50 8.19 -16.33 -10.69
C GLY A 50 7.97 -15.49 -9.44
N LYS A 51 8.71 -14.39 -9.29
CA LYS A 51 8.64 -13.47 -8.14
C LYS A 51 7.70 -12.28 -8.36
N LEU A 52 7.15 -12.11 -9.56
CA LEU A 52 6.24 -11.01 -9.90
C LEU A 52 4.85 -11.53 -10.17
N VAL A 53 3.86 -10.95 -9.49
CA VAL A 53 2.44 -11.27 -9.66
C VAL A 53 1.77 -10.04 -10.24
N THR A 54 0.96 -10.23 -11.29
CA THR A 54 0.08 -9.20 -11.80
C THR A 54 -1.29 -9.39 -11.17
N ILE A 55 -1.67 -8.45 -10.31
CA ILE A 55 -2.97 -8.40 -9.65
C ILE A 55 -3.83 -7.36 -10.37
N ASP A 56 -5.02 -7.75 -10.79
CA ASP A 56 -6.03 -6.86 -11.34
C ASP A 56 -6.99 -6.46 -10.20
N GLY A 57 -6.79 -5.26 -9.68
CA GLY A 57 -7.60 -4.70 -8.61
C GLY A 57 -8.61 -3.68 -9.14
N SER A 58 -9.48 -3.20 -8.25
CA SER A 58 -10.42 -2.12 -8.56
C SER A 58 -9.75 -0.81 -9.01
N LEU A 59 -8.45 -0.65 -8.72
CA LEU A 59 -7.66 0.54 -9.06
C LEU A 59 -6.84 0.38 -10.35
N GLY A 60 -6.84 -0.81 -10.96
CA GLY A 60 -6.06 -1.13 -12.15
C GLY A 60 -5.19 -2.38 -11.98
N LYS A 61 -4.30 -2.59 -12.96
CA LYS A 61 -3.35 -3.71 -12.96
C LYS A 61 -2.06 -3.32 -12.25
N PHE A 62 -1.71 -4.06 -11.22
CA PHE A 62 -0.52 -3.86 -10.42
C PHE A 62 0.42 -5.05 -10.57
N LYS A 63 1.66 -4.78 -10.93
CA LYS A 63 2.76 -5.75 -10.80
C LYS A 63 3.34 -5.59 -9.41
N VAL A 64 3.13 -6.59 -8.57
CA VAL A 64 3.68 -6.64 -7.21
C VAL A 64 4.68 -7.78 -7.13
N ALA A 65 5.79 -7.51 -6.45
CA ALA A 65 6.71 -8.57 -6.08
C ALA A 65 6.07 -9.40 -4.96
N LEU A 66 6.11 -10.71 -5.10
CA LEU A 66 5.70 -11.64 -4.06
C LEU A 66 6.55 -11.40 -2.80
N GLY A 67 5.88 -11.08 -1.70
CA GLY A 67 6.49 -11.11 -0.37
C GLY A 67 6.87 -12.54 0.04
N ARG A 68 7.57 -12.69 1.17
CA ARG A 68 7.78 -14.01 1.78
C ARG A 68 6.41 -14.56 2.18
N GLY A 69 5.91 -15.56 1.46
CA GLY A 69 4.56 -16.10 1.67
C GLY A 69 4.06 -16.97 0.53
N HIS A 70 2.78 -17.36 0.65
CA HIS A 70 2.06 -18.23 -0.28
C HIS A 70 2.11 -17.68 -1.71
N GLN A 71 2.47 -18.50 -2.69
CA GLN A 71 2.37 -18.14 -4.11
C GLN A 71 0.90 -18.21 -4.52
N PRO A 72 0.22 -17.07 -4.78
CA PRO A 72 -1.16 -17.12 -5.20
C PRO A 72 -1.25 -17.70 -6.61
N LEU A 73 -2.25 -18.55 -6.80
CA LEU A 73 -2.56 -19.14 -8.09
C LEU A 73 -3.26 -18.11 -8.99
N ILE A 74 -3.17 -18.30 -10.30
CA ILE A 74 -3.90 -17.48 -11.27
C ILE A 74 -5.40 -17.68 -11.03
N GLY A 75 -6.14 -16.57 -10.87
CA GLY A 75 -7.56 -16.57 -10.54
C GLY A 75 -7.87 -16.39 -9.05
N ASP A 76 -6.87 -16.49 -8.17
CA ASP A 76 -7.09 -16.34 -6.74
C ASP A 76 -7.30 -14.87 -6.33
N ALA A 77 -8.07 -14.66 -5.26
CA ALA A 77 -8.32 -13.35 -4.69
C ALA A 77 -7.14 -12.97 -3.78
N ALA A 78 -6.34 -12.00 -4.22
CA ALA A 78 -5.18 -11.53 -3.48
C ALA A 78 -5.38 -10.10 -2.98
N SER A 79 -4.95 -9.83 -1.76
CA SER A 79 -4.87 -8.48 -1.21
C SER A 79 -3.40 -8.09 -1.11
N PHE A 80 -3.07 -6.86 -1.52
CA PHE A 80 -1.73 -6.32 -1.34
C PHE A 80 -1.80 -4.98 -0.64
N VAL A 81 -0.66 -4.61 -0.06
CA VAL A 81 -0.53 -3.44 0.78
C VAL A 81 0.49 -2.52 0.16
N ILE A 82 0.11 -1.26 -0.03
CA ILE A 82 1.04 -0.20 -0.42
C ILE A 82 1.21 0.74 0.77
N ALA A 83 2.46 0.88 1.23
CA ALA A 83 2.82 1.88 2.21
C ALA A 83 2.85 3.27 1.56
N ALA A 84 2.33 4.26 2.29
CA ALA A 84 2.15 5.62 1.80
C ALA A 84 3.46 6.35 1.45
N ASP A 85 4.60 5.87 1.96
CA ASP A 85 5.95 6.38 1.73
C ASP A 85 6.62 5.78 0.48
N LEU A 86 6.07 4.70 -0.09
CA LEU A 86 6.57 4.05 -1.30
C LEU A 86 5.87 4.54 -2.57
N VAL A 87 5.18 5.67 -2.48
CA VAL A 87 4.36 6.22 -3.58
C VAL A 87 4.90 7.56 -4.00
N HIS A 88 5.11 7.71 -5.29
CA HIS A 88 5.51 8.96 -5.90
C HIS A 88 4.33 9.55 -6.68
N LEU A 89 4.03 10.81 -6.39
CA LEU A 89 3.03 11.59 -7.12
C LEU A 89 3.72 12.24 -8.32
N THR A 90 3.15 12.04 -9.50
CA THR A 90 3.59 12.72 -10.72
C THR A 90 2.38 13.21 -11.49
N THR A 91 2.54 14.36 -12.13
CA THR A 91 1.54 14.98 -13.01
C THR A 91 1.63 14.43 -14.44
N THR A 92 2.77 13.82 -14.81
CA THR A 92 2.98 13.18 -16.11
C THR A 92 2.81 11.67 -16.00
N LYS A 93 2.01 11.08 -16.90
CA LYS A 93 1.73 9.64 -16.92
C LYS A 93 3.04 8.84 -17.08
N PRO A 94 3.47 8.07 -16.07
CA PRO A 94 4.65 7.22 -16.20
C PRO A 94 4.45 6.18 -17.29
N LYS A 95 5.48 5.94 -18.11
CA LYS A 95 5.46 4.90 -19.15
C LYS A 95 5.73 3.49 -18.61
N ALA A 96 6.21 3.36 -17.37
CA ALA A 96 6.52 2.06 -16.78
C ALA A 96 6.19 2.05 -15.27
N GLY A 97 5.40 1.07 -14.84
CA GLY A 97 5.13 0.79 -13.43
C GLY A 97 3.65 0.68 -13.07
N ASN A 98 3.41 0.66 -11.77
CA ASN A 98 2.08 0.66 -11.16
C ASN A 98 1.56 2.08 -11.09
N VAL A 99 0.65 2.44 -12.00
CA VAL A 99 0.11 3.80 -12.10
C VAL A 99 -1.38 3.80 -11.77
N ILE A 100 -1.78 4.75 -10.93
CA ILE A 100 -3.18 4.99 -10.56
C ILE A 100 -3.51 6.43 -10.92
N GLU A 101 -4.54 6.63 -11.73
CA GLU A 101 -5.08 7.97 -11.97
C GLU A 101 -5.97 8.36 -10.78
N CYS A 102 -5.56 9.41 -10.06
CA CYS A 102 -6.26 9.92 -8.90
C CYS A 102 -6.44 11.44 -8.99
N SER A 103 -7.54 11.95 -8.43
CA SER A 103 -7.73 13.38 -8.17
C SER A 103 -7.47 13.71 -6.70
N LEU A 104 -6.85 14.86 -6.43
CA LEU A 104 -6.65 15.35 -5.07
C LEU A 104 -7.98 15.81 -4.48
N ILE A 105 -8.32 15.30 -3.29
CA ILE A 105 -9.52 15.70 -2.55
C ILE A 105 -9.16 16.76 -1.51
N SER A 106 -8.14 16.48 -0.71
CA SER A 106 -7.72 17.32 0.41
C SER A 106 -6.27 17.09 0.76
N GLU A 107 -5.66 18.08 1.39
CA GLU A 107 -4.30 18.02 1.90
C GLU A 107 -4.33 18.41 3.38
N GLU A 108 -3.69 17.61 4.21
CA GLU A 108 -3.49 17.91 5.62
C GLU A 108 -2.01 18.16 5.88
N PHE A 109 -1.70 19.35 6.38
CA PHE A 109 -0.35 19.73 6.78
C PHE A 109 -0.14 19.37 8.25
N ILE A 110 0.83 18.50 8.51
CA ILE A 110 1.24 18.12 9.88
C ILE A 110 2.74 18.39 9.98
N GLY A 111 3.10 19.60 10.41
CA GLY A 111 4.49 20.04 10.48
C GLY A 111 5.17 20.05 9.12
N SER A 112 6.24 19.26 8.96
CA SER A 112 7.00 19.14 7.70
C SER A 112 6.47 18.09 6.74
N VAL A 113 5.32 17.47 7.03
CA VAL A 113 4.75 16.39 6.22
C VAL A 113 3.36 16.79 5.73
N VAL A 114 3.14 16.64 4.43
CA VAL A 114 1.83 16.80 3.81
C VAL A 114 1.22 15.43 3.59
N THR A 115 0.02 15.23 4.14
CA THR A 115 -0.80 14.05 3.87
C THR A 115 -1.81 14.40 2.79
N CYS A 116 -1.59 13.88 1.58
CA CYS A 116 -2.52 14.07 0.47
C CYS A 116 -3.56 12.95 0.50
N PHE A 117 -4.84 13.33 0.45
CA PHE A 117 -5.96 12.43 0.27
C PHE A 117 -6.35 12.43 -1.20
N LEU A 118 -6.17 11.30 -1.85
CA LEU A 118 -6.37 11.15 -3.28
C LEU A 118 -7.56 10.22 -3.54
N LYS A 119 -8.44 10.61 -4.45
CA LYS A 119 -9.55 9.79 -4.96
C LYS A 119 -9.15 9.15 -6.29
N PRO A 120 -9.02 7.83 -6.37
CA PRO A 120 -8.82 7.16 -7.64
C PRO A 120 -10.05 7.33 -8.55
N ARG A 121 -9.81 7.53 -9.86
CA ARG A 121 -10.89 7.68 -10.85
C ARG A 121 -11.70 6.39 -11.04
N THR A 122 -11.07 5.25 -10.76
CA THR A 122 -11.60 3.91 -11.02
C THR A 122 -12.34 3.28 -9.84
N ALA A 123 -12.10 3.72 -8.58
CA ALA A 123 -12.72 3.10 -7.41
C ALA A 123 -13.69 4.03 -6.69
N VAL A 124 -14.93 3.55 -6.56
CA VAL A 124 -15.96 4.12 -5.70
C VAL A 124 -15.51 3.91 -4.25
N ASN A 125 -15.21 4.99 -3.52
CA ASN A 125 -14.98 5.04 -2.06
C ASN A 125 -13.65 4.55 -1.47
N SER A 126 -12.56 4.46 -2.23
CA SER A 126 -11.23 4.24 -1.60
C SER A 126 -10.50 5.57 -1.37
N LYS A 127 -10.48 6.07 -0.12
CA LYS A 127 -9.60 7.19 0.25
C LYS A 127 -8.18 6.65 0.41
N CYS A 128 -7.31 6.97 -0.54
CA CYS A 128 -5.91 6.59 -0.44
C CYS A 128 -5.12 7.72 0.24
N LYS A 129 -4.39 7.37 1.30
CA LYS A 129 -3.53 8.31 2.02
C LYS A 129 -2.11 8.16 1.47
N PHE A 130 -1.50 9.29 1.13
CA PHE A 130 -0.13 9.35 0.66
C PHE A 130 0.64 10.37 1.50
N LYS A 131 1.86 10.04 1.90
CA LYS A 131 2.78 10.97 2.54
C LYS A 131 3.77 11.40 1.49
N ASN A 132 3.78 12.67 1.12
CA ASN A 132 4.86 13.20 0.31
C ASN A 132 5.82 13.95 1.25
N ALA A 133 7.02 13.39 1.43
CA ALA A 133 8.16 14.16 1.89
C ALA A 133 8.83 14.73 0.63
N ASN A 134 8.83 16.05 0.48
CA ASN A 134 9.23 16.83 -0.71
C ASN A 134 8.13 17.11 -1.75
N CYS A 135 7.03 17.71 -1.31
CA CYS A 135 6.24 18.55 -2.21
C CYS A 135 6.96 19.91 -2.35
N LEU A 136 7.78 20.08 -3.40
CA LEU A 136 8.11 21.42 -3.90
C LEU A 136 6.84 21.94 -4.60
N ILE A 137 5.95 22.52 -3.80
CA ILE A 137 4.82 23.30 -4.29
C ILE A 137 5.42 24.65 -4.69
N TRP A 138 5.58 24.88 -6.00
CA TRP A 138 5.72 26.23 -6.53
C TRP A 138 4.36 26.66 -7.05
N ILE A 139 3.84 27.73 -6.44
CA ILE A 139 2.65 28.49 -6.85
C ILE A 139 2.96 29.20 -8.16
#